data_AF-A0A1H3AFF8-F1
#
_entry.id   AF-A0A1H3AFF8-F1
#
_cell.length_a   1.000
_cell.length_b   1.000
_cell.length_c   1.000
_cell.angle_alpha   90.00
_cell.angle_beta   90.00
_cell.angle_gamma   90.00
#
_symmetry.space_group_name_H-M   'P 1'
#
loop_
_entity.id
_entity.type
_entity.pdbx_description
1 polymer ?
#
loop_
_entity_poly.entity_id
_entity_poly.type
_entity_poly.pdbx_seq_one_letter_code
_entity_poly.pdbx_strand_id
1 'polypeptide(L)'
;MDDVVEEEWLRFRAEWAAESEAEVVGLVVAEPDRHDWRVVDAALDRITCDECGDRLSRGPMDCAACNLAHGFRYAAVETDRPGASPLNEHAVRVNVSVVRRPQMTSAQELLVRRVLLPALLVGFLPTTAEAQRVSALVKGGATPDRVVELIDELLRTWRPAGRSTARP
;
A
#
# COMPACT_ATOMS: atom_id res chain seq x y z
N MET A 1 8.80 -1.09 0.17
CA MET A 1 7.42 -1.13 -0.36
C MET A 1 7.42 -2.03 -1.57
N ASP A 2 8.23 -1.69 -2.57
CA ASP A 2 8.35 -2.47 -3.80
C ASP A 2 8.68 -3.93 -3.50
N ASP A 3 9.60 -4.22 -2.57
CA ASP A 3 9.93 -5.61 -2.21
C ASP A 3 8.73 -6.47 -1.80
N VAL A 4 7.76 -5.94 -1.03
CA VAL A 4 6.57 -6.71 -0.60
C VAL A 4 5.65 -7.05 -1.79
N VAL A 5 5.55 -6.12 -2.74
CA VAL A 5 4.76 -6.29 -3.96
C VAL A 5 5.48 -7.21 -4.94
N GLU A 6 6.79 -7.04 -5.08
CA GLU A 6 7.65 -7.81 -5.98
C GLU A 6 7.82 -9.26 -5.52
N GLU A 7 7.99 -9.52 -4.22
CA GLU A 7 8.09 -10.88 -3.68
C GLU A 7 6.80 -11.69 -3.91
N GLU A 8 5.63 -11.09 -3.68
CA GLU A 8 4.36 -11.74 -3.94
C GLU A 8 4.09 -11.91 -5.43
N TRP A 9 4.50 -10.95 -6.27
CA TRP A 9 4.44 -11.12 -7.72
C TRP A 9 5.28 -12.31 -8.18
N LEU A 10 6.53 -12.43 -7.72
CA LEU A 10 7.40 -13.54 -8.09
C LEU A 10 6.82 -14.90 -7.66
N ARG A 11 6.22 -14.97 -6.47
CA ARG A 11 5.54 -16.18 -5.99
C ARG A 11 4.34 -16.53 -6.86
N PHE A 12 3.45 -15.58 -7.11
CA PHE A 12 2.29 -15.75 -7.98
C PHE A 12 2.69 -16.14 -9.41
N ARG A 13 3.71 -15.47 -9.97
CA ARG A 13 4.24 -15.71 -11.31
C ARG A 13 4.82 -17.12 -11.43
N ALA A 14 5.40 -17.71 -10.39
CA ALA A 14 5.91 -19.07 -10.48
C ALA A 14 4.82 -20.11 -10.82
N GLU A 15 3.56 -19.87 -10.41
CA GLU A 15 2.43 -20.78 -10.67
C GLU A 15 1.94 -20.73 -12.13
N TRP A 16 2.27 -19.66 -12.84
CA TRP A 16 1.83 -19.42 -14.22
C TRP A 16 2.99 -19.53 -15.21
N ALA A 17 4.10 -20.21 -14.87
CA ALA A 17 5.37 -20.06 -15.58
C ALA A 17 5.33 -20.36 -17.10
N ALA A 18 4.27 -21.01 -17.59
CA ALA A 18 4.07 -21.34 -19.00
C ALA A 18 3.51 -20.17 -19.83
N GLU A 19 2.75 -19.26 -19.22
CA GLU A 19 2.11 -18.12 -19.86
C GLU A 19 3.07 -16.94 -20.04
N SER A 20 2.82 -16.03 -20.99
CA SER A 20 3.65 -14.82 -21.09
C SER A 20 3.34 -13.85 -19.93
N GLU A 21 4.33 -13.05 -19.50
CA GLU A 21 4.09 -12.07 -18.43
C GLU A 21 3.01 -11.05 -18.81
N ALA A 22 2.96 -10.64 -20.08
CA ALA A 22 1.96 -9.70 -20.57
C ALA A 22 0.53 -10.24 -20.45
N GLU A 23 0.30 -11.51 -20.78
CA GLU A 23 -1.02 -12.15 -20.64
C GLU A 23 -1.43 -12.25 -19.16
N VAL A 24 -0.52 -12.65 -18.29
CA VAL A 24 -0.77 -12.76 -16.84
C VAL A 24 -1.07 -11.40 -16.22
N VAL A 25 -0.30 -10.36 -16.58
CA VAL A 25 -0.54 -8.99 -16.13
C VAL A 25 -1.92 -8.50 -16.58
N GLY A 26 -2.28 -8.73 -17.85
CA GLY A 26 -3.58 -8.35 -18.39
C GLY A 26 -4.75 -9.03 -17.66
N LEU A 27 -4.63 -10.33 -17.38
CA LEU A 27 -5.62 -11.09 -16.62
C LEU A 27 -5.82 -10.51 -15.21
N VAL A 28 -4.71 -10.30 -14.48
CA VAL A 28 -4.76 -9.80 -13.10
C VAL A 28 -5.42 -8.42 -13.02
N VAL A 29 -5.11 -7.54 -13.97
CA VAL A 29 -5.69 -6.19 -14.03
C VAL A 29 -7.18 -6.22 -14.38
N ALA A 30 -7.61 -7.19 -15.19
CA ALA A 30 -9.01 -7.36 -15.58
C ALA A 30 -9.88 -7.96 -14.48
N GLU A 31 -9.31 -8.80 -13.60
CA GLU A 31 -10.03 -9.53 -12.56
C GLU A 31 -9.48 -9.24 -11.14
N PRO A 32 -9.38 -7.96 -10.71
CA PRO A 32 -8.66 -7.61 -9.49
C PRO A 32 -9.24 -8.26 -8.24
N ASP A 33 -10.54 -8.50 -8.18
CA ASP A 33 -11.25 -9.14 -7.07
C ASP A 33 -10.87 -10.61 -6.83
N ARG A 34 -10.16 -11.24 -7.77
CA ARG A 34 -9.70 -12.62 -7.66
C ARG A 34 -8.26 -12.74 -7.16
N HIS A 35 -7.58 -11.61 -6.97
CA HIS A 35 -6.15 -11.58 -6.68
C HIS A 35 -5.85 -10.80 -5.40
N ASP A 36 -4.77 -11.19 -4.71
CA ASP A 36 -4.25 -10.42 -3.59
C ASP A 36 -3.82 -9.03 -4.08
N TRP A 37 -4.05 -8.01 -3.26
CA TRP A 37 -3.74 -6.64 -3.62
C TRP A 37 -2.29 -6.41 -4.03
N ARG A 38 -1.34 -7.18 -3.48
CA ARG A 38 0.09 -7.08 -3.82
C ARG A 38 0.33 -7.54 -5.25
N VAL A 39 -0.36 -8.60 -5.68
CA VAL A 39 -0.32 -9.10 -7.06
C VAL A 39 -0.96 -8.10 -8.02
N VAL A 40 -2.09 -7.50 -7.64
CA VAL A 40 -2.76 -6.45 -8.44
C VAL A 40 -1.87 -5.21 -8.58
N ASP A 41 -1.29 -4.72 -7.50
CA ASP A 41 -0.39 -3.56 -7.52
C ASP A 41 0.90 -3.83 -8.32
N ALA A 42 1.40 -5.06 -8.29
CA ALA A 42 2.55 -5.48 -9.10
C ALA A 42 2.20 -5.52 -10.59
N ALA A 43 1.01 -6.01 -10.95
CA ALA A 43 0.55 -6.05 -12.33
C ALA A 43 0.33 -4.64 -12.89
N LEU A 44 -0.29 -3.74 -12.11
CA LEU A 44 -0.45 -2.33 -12.47
C LEU A 44 0.88 -1.62 -12.71
N ASP A 45 1.96 -2.04 -12.02
CA ASP A 45 3.30 -1.47 -12.21
C ASP A 45 4.01 -1.92 -13.50
N ARG A 46 3.49 -2.96 -14.15
CA ARG A 46 4.04 -3.60 -15.34
C ARG A 46 3.29 -3.28 -16.62
N ILE A 47 2.11 -2.68 -16.52
CA ILE A 47 1.28 -2.31 -17.67
C ILE A 47 1.26 -0.80 -17.88
N THR A 48 1.41 -0.40 -19.14
CA THR A 48 1.27 0.99 -19.57
C THR A 48 -0.19 1.30 -19.88
N CYS A 49 -0.61 2.52 -19.58
CA CYS A 49 -1.91 3.04 -19.96
C CYS A 49 -1.92 3.42 -21.45
N ASP A 50 -2.83 2.84 -22.23
CA ASP A 50 -2.96 3.14 -23.66
C ASP A 50 -3.43 4.58 -23.94
N GLU A 51 -4.05 5.25 -22.96
CA GLU A 51 -4.55 6.62 -23.10
C GLU A 51 -3.46 7.67 -22.86
N CYS A 52 -2.69 7.52 -21.78
CA CYS A 52 -1.72 8.55 -21.34
C CYS A 52 -0.25 8.12 -21.42
N GLY A 53 0.04 6.85 -21.74
CA GLY A 53 1.40 6.31 -21.85
C GLY A 53 2.16 6.10 -20.53
N ASP A 54 1.61 6.53 -19.40
CA ASP A 54 2.18 6.30 -18.06
C ASP A 54 1.85 4.88 -17.57
N ARG A 55 2.39 4.46 -16.42
CA ARG A 55 1.95 3.22 -15.75
C ARG A 55 0.48 3.33 -15.39
N LEU A 56 -0.30 2.29 -15.69
CA LEU A 56 -1.74 2.27 -15.44
C LEU A 56 -2.02 2.54 -13.95
N SER A 57 -3.06 3.32 -13.67
CA SER A 57 -3.43 3.86 -12.34
C SER A 57 -2.54 4.97 -11.78
N ARG A 58 -1.42 5.33 -12.41
CA ARG A 58 -0.50 6.38 -11.91
C ARG A 58 -0.54 7.69 -12.70
N GLY A 59 -1.16 7.67 -13.87
CA GLY A 59 -1.25 8.80 -14.80
C GLY A 59 -1.95 10.06 -14.26
N PRO A 60 -2.06 11.10 -15.11
CA PRO A 60 -2.57 12.42 -14.73
C PRO A 60 -4.04 12.37 -14.28
N MET A 61 -4.48 13.44 -13.61
CA MET A 61 -5.82 13.48 -12.98
C MET A 61 -6.97 13.36 -13.97
N ASP A 62 -6.75 13.77 -15.22
CA ASP A 62 -7.73 13.80 -16.31
C ASP A 62 -7.76 12.52 -17.14
N CYS A 63 -6.84 11.57 -16.92
CA CYS A 63 -6.84 10.28 -17.62
C CYS A 63 -7.93 9.35 -17.07
N ALA A 64 -8.93 9.04 -17.89
CA ALA A 64 -10.07 8.22 -17.49
C ALA A 64 -9.65 6.76 -17.17
N ALA A 65 -8.80 6.16 -18.02
CA ALA A 65 -8.32 4.80 -17.83
C ALA A 65 -7.54 4.63 -16.51
N CYS A 66 -6.67 5.59 -16.17
CA CYS A 66 -5.94 5.55 -14.90
C CYS A 66 -6.85 5.72 -13.69
N ASN A 67 -7.83 6.61 -13.76
CA ASN A 67 -8.81 6.77 -12.68
C ASN A 67 -9.66 5.52 -12.47
N LEU A 68 -10.09 4.87 -13.56
CA LEU A 68 -10.87 3.65 -13.52
C LEU A 68 -10.07 2.50 -12.90
N ALA A 69 -8.84 2.26 -13.38
CA ALA A 69 -7.96 1.24 -12.83
C ALA A 69 -7.64 1.49 -11.35
N HIS A 70 -7.42 2.75 -10.97
CA HIS A 70 -7.25 3.12 -9.57
C HIS A 70 -8.49 2.84 -8.72
N GLY A 71 -9.70 3.01 -9.26
CA GLY A 71 -10.94 2.64 -8.56
C GLY A 71 -11.06 1.14 -8.36
N PHE A 72 -10.86 0.36 -9.43
CA PHE A 72 -11.01 -1.10 -9.38
C PHE A 72 -9.96 -1.82 -8.55
N ARG A 73 -8.77 -1.24 -8.33
CA ARG A 73 -7.75 -1.82 -7.44
C ARG A 73 -8.29 -2.15 -6.04
N TYR A 74 -9.31 -1.41 -5.56
CA TYR A 74 -9.86 -1.60 -4.22
C TYR A 74 -10.72 -2.86 -4.09
N ALA A 75 -11.12 -3.47 -5.21
CA ALA A 75 -11.81 -4.75 -5.23
C ALA A 75 -10.89 -5.93 -4.86
N ALA A 76 -9.57 -5.74 -4.94
CA ALA A 76 -8.60 -6.80 -4.66
C ALA A 76 -8.70 -7.35 -3.23
N VAL A 77 -8.37 -8.64 -3.10
CA VAL A 77 -8.39 -9.38 -1.84
C VAL A 77 -7.30 -8.83 -0.92
N GLU A 78 -7.66 -8.57 0.34
CA GLU A 78 -6.74 -8.14 1.39
C GLU A 78 -6.47 -9.29 2.35
N THR A 79 -5.27 -9.87 2.28
CA THR A 79 -4.83 -10.94 3.19
C THR A 79 -3.72 -10.43 4.09
N ASP A 80 -3.99 -10.29 5.39
CA ASP A 80 -2.97 -9.86 6.36
C ASP A 80 -1.77 -10.81 6.39
N ARG A 81 -0.55 -10.26 6.26
CA ARG A 81 0.68 -11.06 6.36
C ARG A 81 0.89 -11.62 7.78
N PRO A 82 1.55 -12.78 7.93
CA PRO A 82 1.83 -13.36 9.24
C PRO A 82 2.54 -12.39 10.18
N GLY A 83 2.02 -12.25 11.41
CA GLY A 83 2.60 -11.40 12.46
C GLY A 83 2.26 -9.91 12.36
N ALA A 84 1.58 -9.47 11.30
CA ALA A 84 1.02 -8.12 11.25
C ALA A 84 -0.26 -8.01 12.10
N SER A 85 -0.57 -6.79 12.57
CA SER A 85 -1.87 -6.52 13.18
C SER A 85 -3.01 -6.78 12.19
N PRO A 86 -4.20 -7.23 12.63
CA PRO A 86 -5.36 -7.31 11.77
C PRO A 86 -5.65 -5.96 11.09
N LEU A 87 -6.04 -5.98 9.81
CA LEU A 87 -6.27 -4.81 8.95
C LEU A 87 -5.01 -3.99 8.62
N ASN A 88 -3.81 -4.51 8.90
CA ASN A 88 -2.58 -3.81 8.54
C ASN A 88 -2.41 -3.73 7.03
N GLU A 89 -2.75 -4.78 6.28
CA GLU A 89 -2.59 -4.76 4.82
C GLU A 89 -3.56 -3.77 4.16
N HIS A 90 -4.76 -3.62 4.70
CA HIS A 90 -5.68 -2.56 4.32
C HIS A 90 -5.01 -1.18 4.46
N ALA A 91 -4.38 -0.93 5.61
CA ALA A 91 -3.68 0.32 5.86
C ALA A 91 -2.48 0.51 4.92
N VAL A 92 -1.68 -0.53 4.68
CA VAL A 92 -0.56 -0.49 3.71
C VAL A 92 -1.08 -0.13 2.33
N ARG A 93 -2.08 -0.86 1.82
CA ARG A 93 -2.67 -0.65 0.48
C ARG A 93 -3.20 0.76 0.28
N VAL A 94 -3.91 1.31 1.26
CA VAL A 94 -4.42 2.70 1.22
C VAL A 94 -3.27 3.71 1.21
N ASN A 95 -2.21 3.50 1.99
CA ASN A 95 -1.07 4.41 1.99
C ASN A 95 -0.29 4.35 0.67
N VAL A 96 -0.08 3.15 0.14
CA VAL A 96 0.56 2.91 -1.16
C VAL A 96 -0.21 3.58 -2.30
N SER A 97 -1.54 3.47 -2.32
CA SER A 97 -2.38 4.06 -3.36
C SER A 97 -2.24 5.59 -3.42
N VAL A 98 -2.13 6.24 -2.25
CA VAL A 98 -1.93 7.68 -2.14
C VAL A 98 -0.51 8.08 -2.55
N VAL A 99 0.51 7.35 -2.08
CA VAL A 99 1.92 7.66 -2.40
C VAL A 99 2.22 7.51 -3.89
N ARG A 100 1.54 6.58 -4.58
CA ARG A 100 1.66 6.35 -6.03
C ARG A 100 0.90 7.37 -6.88
N ARG A 101 0.00 8.17 -6.29
CA ARG A 101 -0.75 9.24 -6.96
C ARG A 101 -0.65 10.58 -6.19
N PRO A 102 0.56 11.13 -6.03
CA PRO A 102 0.78 12.33 -5.22
C PRO A 102 -0.02 13.55 -5.70
N GLN A 103 -0.35 13.62 -6.99
CA GLN A 103 -1.18 14.66 -7.60
C GLN A 103 -2.63 14.68 -7.11
N MET A 104 -3.13 13.58 -6.52
CA MET A 104 -4.52 13.45 -6.06
C MET A 104 -4.71 13.84 -4.58
N THR A 105 -3.65 14.26 -3.89
CA THR A 105 -3.68 14.48 -2.44
C THR A 105 -2.94 15.75 -2.03
N SER A 106 -3.21 16.24 -0.81
CA SER A 106 -2.51 17.40 -0.28
C SER A 106 -1.07 17.04 0.11
N ALA A 107 -0.17 18.03 0.09
CA ALA A 107 1.23 17.82 0.50
C ALA A 107 1.36 17.31 1.94
N GLN A 108 0.48 17.77 2.84
CA GLN A 108 0.44 17.34 4.25
C GLN A 108 0.00 15.88 4.39
N GLU A 109 -1.04 15.48 3.66
CA GLU A 109 -1.50 14.09 3.66
C GLU A 109 -0.42 13.18 3.09
N LEU A 110 0.16 13.55 1.94
CA LEU A 110 1.25 12.81 1.31
C LEU A 110 2.45 12.62 2.24
N LEU A 111 2.83 13.66 3.00
CA LEU A 111 3.89 13.58 4.00
C LEU A 111 3.58 12.52 5.05
N VAL A 112 2.39 12.56 5.67
CA VAL A 112 1.99 11.59 6.69
C VAL A 112 2.00 10.17 6.15
N ARG A 113 1.46 9.96 4.94
CA ARG A 113 1.44 8.64 4.31
C ARG A 113 2.85 8.10 4.09
N ARG A 114 3.78 8.95 3.63
CA ARG A 114 5.19 8.57 3.44
C ARG A 114 5.90 8.24 4.74
N VAL A 115 5.68 9.01 5.80
CA VAL A 115 6.32 8.76 7.11
C VAL A 115 5.73 7.54 7.81
N LEU A 116 4.41 7.33 7.73
CA LEU A 116 3.74 6.21 8.40
C LEU A 116 3.97 4.87 7.68
N LEU A 117 4.13 4.87 6.36
CA LEU A 117 4.20 3.64 5.57
C LEU A 117 5.31 2.66 6.02
N PRO A 118 6.56 3.07 6.31
CA PRO A 118 7.57 2.16 6.85
C PRO A 118 7.13 1.43 8.12
N ALA A 119 6.43 2.11 9.03
CA ALA A 119 5.87 1.52 10.23
C ALA A 119 4.79 0.47 9.88
N LEU A 120 3.89 0.82 8.95
CA LEU A 120 2.87 -0.12 8.47
C LEU A 120 3.50 -1.37 7.86
N LEU A 121 4.57 -1.24 7.07
CA LEU A 121 5.28 -2.36 6.42
C LEU A 121 5.94 -3.32 7.41
N VAL A 122 6.29 -2.89 8.63
CA VAL A 122 6.78 -3.81 9.68
C VAL A 122 5.67 -4.41 10.55
N GLY A 123 4.41 -4.11 10.25
CA GLY A 123 3.23 -4.72 10.87
C GLY A 123 2.55 -3.85 11.92
N PHE A 124 3.10 -2.67 12.20
CA PHE A 124 2.48 -1.70 13.10
C PHE A 124 1.19 -1.15 12.49
N LEU A 125 0.13 -1.08 13.28
CA LEU A 125 -1.10 -0.40 12.89
C LEU A 125 -1.48 0.53 14.04
N PRO A 126 -1.49 1.87 13.85
CA PRO A 126 -1.93 2.78 14.90
C PRO A 126 -3.41 2.56 15.18
N THR A 127 -3.79 2.67 16.46
CA THR A 127 -5.18 2.79 16.86
C THR A 127 -5.82 4.05 16.26
N THR A 128 -7.14 4.10 16.21
CA THR A 128 -7.87 5.30 15.74
C THR A 128 -7.46 6.56 16.50
N ALA A 129 -7.27 6.46 17.83
CA ALA A 129 -6.85 7.58 18.66
C ALA A 129 -5.44 8.06 18.29
N GLU A 130 -4.51 7.14 18.04
CA GLU A 130 -3.15 7.45 17.59
C GLU A 130 -3.15 8.12 16.21
N ALA A 131 -3.91 7.57 15.26
CA ALA A 131 -4.05 8.15 13.93
C ALA A 131 -4.65 9.57 13.99
N GLN A 132 -5.64 9.80 14.87
CA GLN A 132 -6.21 11.12 15.10
C GLN A 132 -5.19 12.09 15.71
N ARG A 133 -4.34 11.64 16.65
CA ARG A 133 -3.25 12.48 17.20
C ARG A 133 -2.26 12.91 16.11
N VAL A 134 -1.82 11.98 15.26
CA VAL A 134 -0.94 12.28 14.12
C VAL A 134 -1.63 13.27 13.16
N SER A 135 -2.89 13.04 12.81
CA SER A 135 -3.65 13.92 11.92
C SER A 135 -3.80 15.34 12.49
N ALA A 136 -4.10 15.47 13.78
CA ALA A 136 -4.22 16.77 14.44
C ALA A 136 -2.89 17.53 14.46
N LEU A 137 -1.78 16.83 14.74
CA LEU A 137 -0.43 17.40 14.73
C LEU A 137 -0.08 17.99 13.35
N VAL A 138 -0.37 17.24 12.28
CA VAL A 138 -0.07 17.66 10.89
C VAL A 138 -0.95 18.84 10.46
N LYS A 139 -2.24 18.79 10.78
CA LYS A 139 -3.17 19.92 10.53
C LYS A 139 -2.78 21.17 11.30
N GLY A 140 -2.13 21.02 12.46
CA GLY A 140 -1.55 22.10 13.25
C GLY A 140 -0.26 22.69 12.66
N GLY A 141 0.22 22.21 11.51
CA GLY A 141 1.40 22.74 10.82
C GLY A 141 2.74 22.20 11.34
N ALA A 142 2.73 21.02 11.99
CA ALA A 142 3.97 20.40 12.45
C ALA A 142 4.95 20.11 11.31
N THR A 143 6.24 20.17 11.64
CA THR A 143 7.31 19.81 10.71
C THR A 143 7.34 18.30 10.46
N PRO A 144 7.91 17.83 9.32
CA PRO A 144 8.16 16.41 9.07
C PRO A 144 8.84 15.69 10.25
N ASP A 145 9.89 16.30 10.82
CA ASP A 145 10.65 15.72 11.94
C ASP A 145 9.76 15.47 13.15
N ARG A 146 8.86 16.39 13.47
CA ARG A 146 7.96 16.22 14.61
C ARG A 146 6.94 15.11 14.39
N VAL A 147 6.53 14.87 13.14
CA VAL A 147 5.66 13.74 12.78
C VAL A 147 6.42 12.42 12.90
N VAL A 148 7.69 12.39 12.47
CA VAL A 148 8.58 11.22 12.63
C VAL A 148 8.77 10.88 14.10
N GLU A 149 9.10 11.86 14.95
CA GLU A 149 9.27 11.66 16.39
C GLU A 149 8.04 11.02 17.04
N LEU A 150 6.85 11.53 16.72
CA LEU A 150 5.61 10.95 17.25
C LEU A 150 5.42 9.50 16.79
N ILE A 151 5.70 9.19 15.52
CA ILE A 151 5.57 7.82 15.00
C ILE A 151 6.60 6.89 15.68
N ASP A 152 7.82 7.35 15.91
CA ASP A 152 8.84 6.60 16.65
C ASP A 152 8.43 6.34 18.11
N GLU A 153 7.82 7.31 18.78
CA GLU A 153 7.26 7.13 20.14
C GLU A 153 6.19 6.03 20.16
N LEU A 154 5.29 6.03 19.17
CA LEU A 154 4.25 5.00 19.04
C LEU A 154 4.87 3.61 18.77
N LEU A 155 5.85 3.53 17.87
CA LEU A 155 6.55 2.29 17.54
C LEU A 155 7.28 1.68 18.73
N ARG A 156 7.88 2.49 19.61
CA ARG A 156 8.58 2.01 20.81
C ARG A 156 7.66 1.30 21.80
N THR A 157 6.39 1.67 21.84
CA THR A 157 5.39 1.09 22.75
C THR A 157 4.60 -0.05 22.12
N TRP A 158 4.67 -0.19 20.79
CA TRP A 158 4.01 -1.26 20.05
C TRP A 158 4.68 -2.62 20.29
N ARG A 159 3.84 -3.67 20.33
CA ARG A 159 4.28 -5.06 20.34
C ARG A 159 3.59 -5.80 19.19
N PRO A 160 4.34 -6.51 18.32
CA PRO A 160 3.76 -7.33 17.28
C PRO A 160 2.83 -8.39 17.88
N ALA A 161 1.68 -8.62 17.24
CA ALA A 161 0.85 -9.76 17.56
C ALA A 161 1.64 -11.04 17.25
N GLY A 162 1.79 -11.94 18.24
CA GLY A 162 2.30 -13.29 17.99
C GLY A 162 3.70 -13.66 18.51
N ARG A 163 4.36 -12.88 19.37
CA ARG A 163 5.37 -13.48 20.26
C ARG A 163 4.68 -14.08 21.47
N SER A 164 4.17 -15.31 21.31
CA SER A 164 4.00 -16.19 22.47
C SER A 164 5.37 -16.29 23.14
N THR A 165 5.47 -15.79 24.36
CA THR A 165 6.61 -16.07 25.22
C THR A 165 6.46 -17.51 25.70
N ALA A 166 6.80 -18.47 24.84
CA ALA A 166 7.19 -19.78 25.31
C ALA A 166 8.50 -19.59 26.08
N ARG A 167 8.37 -19.40 27.40
CA ARG A 167 9.48 -19.40 28.35
C ARG A 167 10.01 -20.84 28.44
N PRO A 168 11.33 -21.08 28.35
CA PRO A 168 11.89 -22.41 28.59
C PRO A 168 11.68 -22.87 30.03
#